data_AF-A0A8M1KK84-F1
#
_entry.id   AF-A0A8M1KK84-F1
#
_cell.length_a   1.000
_cell.length_b   1.000
_cell.length_c   1.000
_cell.angle_alpha   90.00
_cell.angle_beta   90.00
_cell.angle_gamma   90.00
#
_symmetry.space_group_name_H-M   'P 1'
#
loop_
_entity.id
_entity.type
_entity.pdbx_description
1 polymer ?
#
loop_
_entity_poly.entity_id
_entity_poly.type
_entity_poly.pdbx_seq_one_letter_code
_entity_poly.pdbx_strand_id
1 'polypeptide(L)'
;MFFHGYVLLAVVFVTTASVIPDCIRVHGGQYDGERTIGSNGEKCLNWLNVTRGYNAADYTNNNTELWDHSFCRNPDASARPWCYVLAGGDTIQKQDCDINLCQDQAATPTAEVNVDPAPSPGGGPPDQSDARPAQRESVATKPDTGISRRVRVGPKKKADLGALGYVLGGIMMLIIIMLGTGIILGYFYKK
;
A
#
# COMPACT_ATOMS: atom_id res chain seq x y z
N MET A 1 -35.68 29.11 -6.49
CA MET A 1 -34.26 29.36 -6.13
C MET A 1 -33.76 28.49 -4.97
N PHE A 2 -34.52 28.30 -3.89
CA PHE A 2 -34.08 27.51 -2.71
C PHE A 2 -33.87 26.00 -2.97
N PHE A 3 -34.66 25.38 -3.85
CA PHE A 3 -34.50 23.97 -4.23
C PHE A 3 -33.20 23.70 -4.99
N HIS A 4 -32.78 24.60 -5.90
CA HIS A 4 -31.51 24.49 -6.60
C HIS A 4 -30.31 24.65 -5.65
N GLY A 5 -30.42 25.53 -4.65
CA GLY A 5 -29.38 25.69 -3.62
C GLY A 5 -29.20 24.44 -2.76
N TYR A 6 -30.30 23.76 -2.39
CA TYR A 6 -30.26 22.52 -1.61
C TYR A 6 -29.73 21.33 -2.42
N VAL A 7 -30.13 21.22 -3.70
CA VAL A 7 -29.59 20.19 -4.61
C VAL A 7 -28.10 20.41 -4.86
N LEU A 8 -27.65 21.65 -5.05
CA LEU A 8 -26.23 21.95 -5.20
C LEU A 8 -25.44 21.66 -3.92
N LEU A 9 -25.97 22.02 -2.74
CA LEU A 9 -25.35 21.67 -1.45
C LEU A 9 -25.28 20.14 -1.25
N ALA A 10 -26.34 19.40 -1.56
CA ALA A 10 -26.37 17.95 -1.48
C ALA A 10 -25.39 17.30 -2.47
N VAL A 11 -25.28 17.81 -3.70
CA VAL A 11 -24.28 17.34 -4.67
C VAL A 11 -22.88 17.63 -4.17
N VAL A 12 -22.61 18.81 -3.60
CA VAL A 12 -21.31 19.13 -2.99
C VAL A 12 -20.97 18.16 -1.85
N PHE A 13 -21.92 17.86 -0.95
CA PHE A 13 -21.74 16.89 0.13
C PHE A 13 -21.61 15.43 -0.34
N VAL A 14 -22.26 15.05 -1.45
CA VAL A 14 -22.08 13.72 -2.09
C VAL A 14 -20.74 13.63 -2.82
N THR A 15 -20.23 14.75 -3.35
CA THR A 15 -18.93 14.82 -4.04
C THR A 15 -17.72 14.94 -3.12
N THR A 16 -17.91 15.18 -1.81
CA THR A 16 -16.81 15.00 -0.83
C THR A 16 -16.59 13.52 -0.51
N ALA A 17 -16.68 12.65 -1.52
CA ALA A 17 -16.01 11.38 -1.49
C ALA A 17 -14.55 11.69 -1.14
N SER A 18 -14.09 11.16 -0.01
CA SER A 18 -12.69 11.23 0.40
C SER A 18 -11.83 10.88 -0.81
N VAL A 19 -11.16 11.89 -1.38
CA VAL A 19 -10.15 11.67 -2.41
C VAL A 19 -9.02 10.97 -1.68
N ILE A 20 -9.03 9.64 -1.70
CA ILE A 20 -7.91 8.83 -1.21
C ILE A 20 -6.72 9.28 -2.05
N PRO A 21 -5.68 9.86 -1.45
CA PRO A 21 -4.56 10.37 -2.22
C PRO A 21 -3.88 9.20 -2.93
N ASP A 22 -3.79 9.30 -4.26
CA ASP A 22 -3.06 8.35 -5.11
C ASP A 22 -1.54 8.56 -4.94
N CYS A 23 -1.04 8.12 -3.79
CA CYS A 23 0.35 8.27 -3.41
C CYS A 23 0.86 7.02 -2.69
N ILE A 24 2.17 6.79 -2.76
CA ILE A 24 2.83 5.67 -2.08
C ILE A 24 3.54 6.14 -0.81
N ARG A 25 3.50 5.30 0.22
CA ARG A 25 4.36 5.43 1.40
C ARG A 25 5.49 4.40 1.32
N VAL A 26 6.72 4.83 1.62
CA VAL A 26 7.92 3.97 1.57
C VAL A 26 8.02 3.30 0.18
N HIS A 27 7.84 1.98 0.08
CA HIS A 27 7.89 1.23 -1.18
C HIS A 27 6.51 0.91 -1.78
N GLY A 28 5.43 1.40 -1.19
CA GLY A 28 4.07 1.15 -1.68
C GLY A 28 3.58 -0.29 -1.48
N GLY A 29 4.13 -1.03 -0.51
CA GLY A 29 3.65 -2.38 -0.15
C GLY A 29 2.19 -2.43 0.33
N GLN A 30 1.65 -1.29 0.78
CA GLN A 30 0.26 -1.13 1.20
C GLN A 30 -0.53 -0.24 0.22
N TYR A 31 0.01 0.02 -0.97
CA TYR A 31 -0.67 0.83 -1.96
C TYR A 31 -1.91 0.08 -2.48
N ASP A 32 -3.09 0.67 -2.23
CA ASP A 32 -4.41 0.13 -2.58
C ASP A 32 -5.10 0.93 -3.70
N GLY A 33 -4.44 1.98 -4.21
CA GLY A 33 -4.96 2.82 -5.28
C GLY A 33 -5.18 2.10 -6.62
N GLU A 34 -5.80 2.81 -7.56
CA GLU A 34 -6.32 2.25 -8.82
C GLU A 34 -5.46 2.58 -10.04
N ARG A 35 -4.18 2.91 -9.86
CA ARG A 35 -3.26 3.19 -10.98
C ARG A 35 -3.14 1.96 -11.89
N THR A 36 -3.37 2.12 -13.19
CA THR A 36 -3.36 1.05 -14.21
C THR A 36 -2.37 1.29 -15.35
N ILE A 37 -1.46 2.25 -15.18
CA ILE A 37 -0.48 2.64 -16.20
C ILE A 37 0.92 2.55 -15.59
N GLY A 38 1.81 1.84 -16.26
CA GLY A 38 3.22 1.74 -15.92
C GLY A 38 3.99 3.04 -16.22
N SER A 39 5.23 3.14 -15.78
CA SER A 39 6.09 4.32 -15.94
C SER A 39 6.32 4.73 -17.40
N ASN A 40 6.31 3.77 -18.33
CA ASN A 40 6.48 4.01 -19.76
C ASN A 40 5.16 4.35 -20.49
N GLY A 41 4.05 4.50 -19.76
CA GLY A 41 2.74 4.76 -20.36
C GLY A 41 2.02 3.51 -20.86
N GLU A 42 2.63 2.33 -20.74
CA GLU A 42 1.98 1.07 -21.11
C GLU A 42 0.86 0.70 -20.12
N LYS A 43 -0.22 0.14 -20.65
CA LYS A 43 -1.37 -0.29 -19.87
C LYS A 43 -1.03 -1.56 -19.09
N CYS A 44 -1.31 -1.55 -17.80
CA CYS A 44 -1.17 -2.73 -16.95
C CYS A 44 -2.14 -3.84 -17.37
N LEU A 45 -1.62 -5.05 -17.38
CA LEU A 45 -2.35 -6.29 -17.60
C LEU A 45 -2.98 -6.77 -16.29
N ASN A 46 -4.01 -7.60 -16.40
CA ASN A 46 -4.67 -8.19 -15.25
C ASN A 46 -3.77 -9.25 -14.59
N TRP A 47 -3.54 -9.13 -13.28
CA TRP A 47 -2.63 -10.00 -12.54
C TRP A 47 -2.98 -11.48 -12.67
N LEU A 48 -4.25 -11.81 -12.45
CA LEU A 48 -4.75 -13.17 -12.52
C LEU A 48 -4.61 -13.78 -13.93
N ASN A 49 -4.90 -13.00 -14.96
CA ASN A 49 -4.77 -13.45 -16.35
C ASN A 49 -3.30 -13.72 -16.70
N VAL A 50 -2.38 -12.84 -16.29
CA VAL A 50 -0.95 -13.02 -16.55
C VAL A 50 -0.40 -14.26 -15.85
N THR A 51 -0.73 -14.46 -14.57
CA THR A 51 -0.28 -15.64 -13.82
C THR A 51 -0.81 -16.94 -14.42
N ARG A 52 -2.06 -16.96 -14.90
CA ARG A 52 -2.68 -18.18 -15.50
C ARG A 52 -2.28 -18.42 -16.96
N GLY A 53 -2.16 -17.37 -17.76
CA GLY A 53 -1.95 -17.47 -19.21
C GLY A 53 -0.49 -17.53 -19.61
N TYR A 54 0.42 -16.96 -18.79
CA TYR A 54 1.83 -16.77 -19.15
C TYR A 54 2.80 -17.35 -18.12
N ASN A 55 2.30 -18.13 -17.14
CA ASN A 55 3.10 -18.74 -16.07
C ASN A 55 4.00 -17.74 -15.33
N ALA A 56 3.53 -16.49 -15.18
CA ALA A 56 4.25 -15.50 -14.40
C ALA A 56 4.25 -15.85 -12.91
N ALA A 57 5.13 -15.21 -12.13
CA ALA A 57 5.22 -15.45 -10.70
C ALA A 57 3.86 -15.18 -10.02
N ASP A 58 3.39 -16.17 -9.25
CA ASP A 58 2.13 -16.08 -8.54
C ASP A 58 2.30 -15.39 -7.18
N TYR A 59 1.74 -14.20 -7.09
CA TYR A 59 1.67 -13.41 -5.85
C TYR A 59 0.26 -13.39 -5.25
N THR A 60 -0.68 -14.13 -5.85
CA THR A 60 -2.09 -14.03 -5.52
C THR A 60 -2.44 -14.67 -4.17
N ASN A 61 -1.52 -15.45 -3.60
CA ASN A 61 -1.76 -16.33 -2.45
C ASN A 61 -3.03 -17.19 -2.65
N ASN A 62 -3.31 -17.57 -3.90
CA ASN A 62 -4.50 -18.31 -4.32
C ASN A 62 -5.85 -17.56 -4.11
N ASN A 63 -5.83 -16.26 -3.82
CA ASN A 63 -7.03 -15.44 -3.63
C ASN A 63 -7.48 -14.80 -4.93
N THR A 64 -8.10 -15.60 -5.80
CA THR A 64 -8.48 -15.19 -7.17
C THR A 64 -9.25 -13.86 -7.23
N GLU A 65 -10.23 -13.64 -6.35
CA GLU A 65 -11.09 -12.44 -6.36
C GLU A 65 -10.31 -11.15 -6.06
N LEU A 66 -9.28 -11.23 -5.21
CA LEU A 66 -8.48 -10.07 -4.83
C LEU A 66 -7.53 -9.61 -5.94
N TRP A 67 -7.19 -10.49 -6.87
CA TRP A 67 -6.19 -10.24 -7.91
C TRP A 67 -6.78 -10.17 -9.32
N ASP A 68 -8.11 -10.19 -9.44
CA ASP A 68 -8.82 -9.96 -10.71
C ASP A 68 -8.92 -8.45 -11.03
N HIS A 69 -7.77 -7.81 -11.16
CA HIS A 69 -7.64 -6.40 -11.51
C HIS A 69 -6.31 -6.12 -12.22
N SER A 70 -6.15 -4.90 -12.74
CA SER A 70 -4.91 -4.43 -13.38
C SER A 70 -4.20 -3.30 -12.63
N PHE A 71 -4.55 -3.08 -11.36
CA PHE A 71 -3.93 -2.04 -10.53
C PHE A 71 -2.49 -2.35 -10.14
N CYS A 72 -1.65 -1.32 -10.05
CA CYS A 72 -0.28 -1.41 -9.56
C CYS A 72 -0.24 -1.94 -8.12
N ARG A 73 0.63 -2.92 -7.85
CA ARG A 73 0.81 -3.51 -6.52
C ARG A 73 2.29 -3.79 -6.28
N ASN A 74 2.63 -4.07 -5.02
CA ASN A 74 4.00 -4.43 -4.64
C ASN A 74 4.01 -5.68 -3.72
N PRO A 75 3.69 -6.87 -4.25
CA PRO A 75 3.64 -8.09 -3.44
C PRO A 75 5.02 -8.64 -3.06
N ASP A 76 6.04 -8.34 -3.85
CA ASP A 76 7.39 -8.91 -3.74
C ASP A 76 8.37 -8.01 -2.99
N ALA A 77 7.86 -6.96 -2.32
CA ALA A 77 8.66 -5.97 -1.62
C ALA A 77 9.72 -5.28 -2.53
N SER A 78 9.38 -5.07 -3.79
CA SER A 78 10.15 -4.24 -4.73
C SER A 78 10.29 -2.80 -4.26
N ALA A 79 11.19 -2.03 -4.88
CA ALA A 79 11.42 -0.63 -4.51
C ALA A 79 10.19 0.28 -4.71
N ARG A 80 9.34 -0.03 -5.70
CA ARG A 80 8.09 0.69 -6.02
C ARG A 80 6.99 -0.30 -6.40
N PRO A 81 5.71 0.10 -6.37
CA PRO A 81 4.64 -0.68 -7.01
C PRO A 81 4.88 -0.82 -8.50
N TRP A 82 4.46 -1.95 -9.04
CA TRP A 82 4.65 -2.33 -10.41
C TRP A 82 3.43 -3.06 -10.93
N CYS A 83 3.39 -3.33 -12.23
CA CYS A 83 2.39 -4.18 -12.87
C CYS A 83 3.01 -4.93 -14.05
N TYR A 84 2.29 -5.91 -14.57
CA TYR A 84 2.67 -6.57 -15.83
C TYR A 84 2.21 -5.72 -17.01
N VAL A 85 3.05 -5.59 -18.04
CA VAL A 85 2.74 -4.86 -19.28
C VAL A 85 3.14 -5.71 -20.49
N LEU A 86 2.62 -5.36 -21.66
CA LEU A 86 2.93 -6.01 -22.93
C LEU A 86 4.00 -5.20 -23.68
N ALA A 87 5.26 -5.40 -23.30
CA ALA A 87 6.40 -4.72 -23.90
C ALA A 87 6.59 -5.20 -25.36
N GLY A 88 6.67 -4.24 -26.28
CA GLY A 88 6.94 -4.53 -27.69
C GLY A 88 5.86 -5.36 -28.40
N GLY A 89 4.65 -5.44 -27.85
CA GLY A 89 3.48 -6.07 -28.48
C GLY A 89 3.29 -7.57 -28.19
N ASP A 90 4.35 -8.30 -27.82
CA ASP A 90 4.25 -9.76 -27.61
C ASP A 90 4.93 -10.26 -26.32
N THR A 91 5.69 -9.41 -25.62
CA THR A 91 6.47 -9.85 -24.45
C THR A 91 5.88 -9.30 -23.16
N ILE A 92 5.50 -10.18 -22.24
CA ILE A 92 5.09 -9.75 -20.90
C ILE A 92 6.31 -9.43 -20.05
N GLN A 93 6.31 -8.23 -19.47
CA GLN A 93 7.37 -7.78 -18.58
C GLN A 93 6.78 -7.11 -17.34
N LYS A 94 7.55 -7.13 -16.26
CA LYS A 94 7.27 -6.35 -15.05
C LYS A 94 7.74 -4.91 -15.28
N GLN A 95 6.86 -3.95 -15.01
CA GLN A 95 7.10 -2.53 -15.20
C GLN A 95 6.70 -1.75 -13.95
N ASP A 96 7.61 -0.90 -13.46
CA ASP A 96 7.33 -0.02 -12.34
C ASP A 96 6.20 0.96 -12.67
N CYS A 97 5.40 1.30 -11.68
CA CYS A 97 4.37 2.32 -11.80
C CYS A 97 4.87 3.65 -11.28
N ASP A 98 4.63 4.72 -12.05
CA ASP A 98 4.98 6.06 -11.61
C ASP A 98 3.86 6.65 -10.75
N ILE A 99 3.99 6.43 -9.44
CA ILE A 99 3.12 6.95 -8.39
C ILE A 99 3.95 7.80 -7.43
N ASN A 100 3.45 9.00 -7.11
CA ASN A 100 4.16 9.96 -6.27
C ASN A 100 4.24 9.51 -4.81
N LEU A 101 5.28 9.93 -4.11
CA LEU A 101 5.36 9.78 -2.66
C LEU A 101 4.34 10.70 -1.98
N CYS A 102 3.73 10.20 -0.91
CA CYS A 102 2.84 11.02 -0.10
C CYS A 102 3.63 12.19 0.55
N GLN A 103 3.03 13.38 0.62
CA GLN A 103 3.70 14.61 1.08
C GLN A 103 4.18 14.54 2.54
N ASP A 104 3.57 13.69 3.36
CA ASP A 104 4.01 13.35 4.72
C ASP A 104 5.38 12.65 4.76
N GLN A 105 5.95 12.27 3.62
CA GLN A 105 7.26 11.63 3.49
C GLN A 105 8.29 12.45 2.69
N ALA A 106 7.84 13.48 1.94
CA ALA A 106 8.70 14.27 1.06
C ALA A 106 9.58 15.31 1.81
N ALA A 107 9.38 15.50 3.12
CA ALA A 107 10.08 16.51 3.92
C ALA A 107 11.39 16.03 4.57
N THR A 108 11.93 14.89 4.13
CA THR A 108 13.30 14.51 4.49
C THR A 108 14.19 14.87 3.33
N PRO A 109 15.07 15.89 3.42
CA PRO A 109 16.10 16.07 2.40
C PRO A 109 16.97 14.82 2.44
N THR A 110 16.81 13.96 1.44
CA THR A 110 17.71 12.85 1.17
C THR A 110 19.08 13.47 0.97
N ALA A 111 19.97 13.29 1.95
CA ALA A 111 21.39 13.48 1.71
C ALA A 111 21.75 12.59 0.51
N GLU A 112 22.15 13.23 -0.58
CA GLU A 112 22.79 12.60 -1.71
C GLU A 112 23.98 11.81 -1.16
N VAL A 113 23.84 10.48 -1.09
CA VAL A 113 25.00 9.62 -0.91
C VAL A 113 25.75 9.67 -2.23
N ASN A 114 26.67 10.64 -2.32
CA ASN A 114 27.71 10.67 -3.33
C ASN A 114 28.44 9.32 -3.27
N VAL A 115 28.19 8.46 -4.25
CA VAL A 115 29.03 7.30 -4.50
C VAL A 115 30.18 7.80 -5.37
N ASP A 116 31.25 8.27 -4.73
CA ASP A 116 32.53 8.43 -5.40
C ASP A 116 33.03 7.04 -5.84
N PRO A 117 33.54 6.89 -7.09
CA PRO A 117 34.02 5.60 -7.59
C PRO A 117 35.38 5.27 -6.97
N ALA A 118 35.43 4.24 -6.13
CA ALA A 118 36.68 3.69 -5.64
C ALA A 118 37.47 3.03 -6.79
N PRO A 119 38.80 3.25 -6.90
CA PRO A 119 39.62 2.70 -7.96
C PRO A 119 39.96 1.23 -7.72
N SER A 120 40.01 0.45 -8.80
CA SER A 120 40.59 -0.90 -8.81
C SER A 120 42.06 -0.91 -8.36
N PRO A 121 42.50 -2.04 -7.80
CA PRO A 121 43.77 -2.61 -8.23
C PRO A 121 43.65 -4.11 -8.53
N GLY A 122 44.29 -4.53 -9.62
CA GLY A 122 44.36 -5.92 -10.04
C GLY A 122 45.50 -6.73 -9.42
N GLY A 123 45.31 -8.05 -9.41
CA GLY A 123 46.28 -9.09 -9.80
C GLY A 123 47.45 -9.45 -8.86
N GLY A 124 47.42 -10.67 -8.30
CA GLY A 124 48.60 -11.42 -7.82
C GLY A 124 48.30 -12.53 -6.79
N PRO A 125 48.97 -13.71 -6.79
CA PRO A 125 48.40 -15.02 -6.46
C PRO A 125 48.68 -15.54 -5.02
N PRO A 126 48.20 -16.76 -4.62
CA PRO A 126 48.04 -17.17 -3.22
C PRO A 126 49.31 -17.82 -2.64
N ASP A 127 49.52 -17.68 -1.35
CA ASP A 127 50.48 -18.54 -0.64
C ASP A 127 49.96 -18.95 0.74
N GLN A 128 50.25 -20.20 1.07
CA GLN A 128 49.67 -21.00 2.12
C GLN A 128 50.78 -21.43 3.07
N SER A 129 50.64 -21.16 4.37
CA SER A 129 51.52 -21.76 5.39
C SER A 129 50.86 -21.79 6.76
N ASP A 130 50.31 -22.97 7.06
CA ASP A 130 50.48 -23.78 8.27
C ASP A 130 50.46 -23.21 9.70
N ALA A 131 49.64 -23.91 10.50
CA ALA A 131 49.85 -24.42 11.86
C ALA A 131 49.79 -23.51 13.12
N ARG A 132 48.77 -23.83 13.94
CA ARG A 132 48.50 -23.57 15.39
C ARG A 132 49.55 -24.27 16.31
N PRO A 133 49.52 -24.26 17.68
CA PRO A 133 48.59 -23.60 18.65
C PRO A 133 49.18 -23.07 20.00
N ALA A 134 48.39 -22.32 20.79
CA ALA A 134 48.27 -22.38 22.28
C ALA A 134 47.32 -21.26 22.79
N GLN A 135 46.07 -21.58 23.16
CA GLN A 135 45.55 -21.75 24.54
C GLN A 135 45.28 -20.44 25.30
N ARG A 136 43.99 -20.13 25.48
CA ARG A 136 43.44 -19.65 26.75
C ARG A 136 42.00 -20.13 26.93
N GLU A 137 41.82 -20.95 27.96
CA GLU A 137 40.56 -21.34 28.57
C GLU A 137 39.74 -20.14 29.04
N SER A 138 38.42 -20.22 28.83
CA SER A 138 37.45 -19.80 29.84
C SER A 138 36.12 -20.52 29.66
N VAL A 139 36.00 -21.59 30.46
CA VAL A 139 34.86 -21.98 31.29
C VAL A 139 33.48 -22.02 30.63
N ALA A 140 32.99 -23.26 30.53
CA ALA A 140 31.60 -23.59 30.26
C ALA A 140 30.70 -23.28 31.46
N THR A 141 29.55 -22.67 31.19
CA THR A 141 28.35 -22.80 32.01
C THR A 141 27.12 -22.93 31.10
N LYS A 142 26.44 -24.07 31.20
CA LYS A 142 25.01 -24.26 30.86
C LYS A 142 24.36 -24.82 32.12
N PRO A 143 23.30 -24.18 32.63
CA PRO A 143 21.92 -24.56 32.33
C PRO A 143 21.09 -23.28 32.07
N ASP A 144 19.84 -23.26 31.61
CA ASP A 144 18.72 -24.15 31.86
C ASP A 144 17.64 -23.88 30.79
N THR A 145 16.85 -24.90 30.55
CA THR A 145 15.64 -24.94 29.74
C THR A 145 14.58 -23.96 30.26
N GLY A 146 14.61 -22.72 29.77
CA GLY A 146 13.56 -21.72 29.97
C GLY A 146 12.63 -21.64 28.76
N ILE A 147 11.45 -22.26 28.86
CA ILE A 147 10.34 -22.08 27.90
C ILE A 147 9.93 -20.61 27.88
N SER A 148 10.43 -19.86 26.89
CA SER A 148 9.92 -18.53 26.58
C SER A 148 8.57 -18.69 25.87
N ARG A 149 7.50 -18.77 26.66
CA ARG A 149 6.14 -18.65 26.16
C ARG A 149 5.97 -17.23 25.62
N ARG A 150 6.24 -17.01 24.33
CA ARG A 150 5.75 -15.82 23.63
C ARG A 150 4.22 -15.88 23.68
N VAL A 151 3.62 -15.06 24.55
CA VAL A 151 2.19 -14.78 24.48
C VAL A 151 1.93 -14.17 23.11
N ARG A 152 1.29 -14.95 22.24
CA ARG A 152 0.77 -14.51 20.95
C ARG A 152 -0.35 -13.52 21.26
N VAL A 153 -0.01 -12.22 21.34
CA VAL A 153 -1.01 -11.16 21.39
C VAL A 153 -1.67 -11.16 20.02
N GLY A 154 -2.88 -11.73 19.95
CA GLY A 154 -3.69 -11.69 18.74
C GLY A 154 -3.94 -10.24 18.32
N PRO A 155 -4.09 -9.96 17.01
CA PRO A 155 -4.39 -8.63 16.53
C PRO A 155 -5.73 -8.22 17.14
N LYS A 156 -5.72 -7.28 18.09
CA LYS A 156 -6.93 -6.62 18.55
C LYS A 156 -7.49 -5.90 17.33
N LYS A 157 -8.59 -6.42 16.79
CA LYS A 157 -9.41 -5.77 15.77
C LYS A 157 -9.86 -4.44 16.36
N LYS A 158 -9.09 -3.39 16.08
CA LYS A 158 -9.49 -2.02 16.40
C LYS A 158 -10.55 -1.73 15.36
N ALA A 159 -11.81 -1.90 15.72
CA ALA A 159 -12.87 -1.32 14.91
C ALA A 159 -12.58 0.19 14.88
N ASP A 160 -12.44 0.76 13.70
CA ASP A 160 -12.24 2.19 13.51
C ASP A 160 -13.48 2.93 14.00
N LEU A 161 -13.55 3.10 15.32
CA LEU A 161 -14.66 3.68 16.06
C LEU A 161 -14.95 5.10 15.58
N GLY A 162 -13.93 5.77 15.03
CA GLY A 162 -14.06 7.06 14.34
C GLY A 162 -14.92 6.95 13.08
N ALA A 163 -14.61 6.04 12.15
CA ALA A 163 -15.37 5.87 10.91
C ALA A 163 -16.83 5.48 11.19
N LEU A 164 -17.07 4.56 12.12
CA LEU A 164 -18.41 4.18 12.53
C LEU A 164 -19.17 5.34 13.18
N GLY A 165 -18.47 6.16 13.99
CA GLY A 165 -19.04 7.36 14.61
C GLY A 165 -19.45 8.43 13.59
N TYR A 166 -18.65 8.65 12.54
CA TYR A 166 -18.99 9.58 11.45
C TYR A 166 -20.19 9.08 10.65
N VAL A 167 -20.26 7.78 10.37
CA VAL A 167 -21.40 7.18 9.65
C VAL A 167 -22.69 7.28 10.46
N LEU A 168 -22.67 6.90 11.74
CA LEU A 168 -23.85 7.02 12.61
C LEU A 168 -24.27 8.49 12.83
N GLY A 169 -23.30 9.39 13.03
CA GLY A 169 -23.57 10.82 13.18
C GLY A 169 -24.17 11.44 11.92
N GLY A 170 -23.66 11.08 10.74
CA GLY A 170 -24.20 11.50 9.45
C GLY A 170 -25.63 10.99 9.23
N ILE A 171 -25.89 9.72 9.53
CA ILE A 171 -27.24 9.13 9.44
C ILE A 171 -28.21 9.84 10.39
N MET A 172 -27.82 10.09 11.64
CA MET A 172 -28.64 10.85 12.59
C MET A 172 -28.93 12.26 12.08
N MET A 173 -27.95 12.95 11.50
CA MET A 173 -28.13 14.31 10.99
C MET A 173 -29.12 14.34 9.80
N LEU A 174 -29.05 13.35 8.90
CA LEU A 174 -29.98 13.23 7.77
C LEU A 174 -31.42 12.98 8.23
N ILE A 175 -31.62 12.13 9.23
CA ILE A 175 -32.95 11.85 9.79
C ILE A 175 -33.56 13.13 10.37
N ILE A 176 -32.78 13.93 11.11
CA ILE A 176 -33.24 15.19 11.69
C ILE A 176 -33.67 16.19 10.60
N ILE A 177 -32.92 16.27 9.49
CA ILE A 177 -33.26 17.15 8.36
C ILE A 177 -34.54 16.67 7.65
N MET A 178 -34.70 15.37 7.43
CA MET A 178 -35.91 14.82 6.81
C MET A 178 -37.17 15.06 7.66
N LEU A 179 -37.05 14.92 8.99
CA LEU A 179 -38.15 15.22 9.90
C LEU A 179 -38.43 16.73 9.94
N GLY A 180 -37.40 17.57 10.02
CA GLY A 180 -37.56 19.03 10.04
C GLY A 180 -38.23 19.56 8.76
N THR A 181 -37.77 19.12 7.59
CA THR A 181 -38.36 19.50 6.30
C THR A 181 -39.79 18.96 6.14
N GLY A 182 -40.06 17.73 6.58
CA GLY A 182 -41.41 17.15 6.58
C GLY A 182 -42.40 17.94 7.42
N ILE A 183 -42.00 18.40 8.62
CA ILE A 183 -42.83 19.24 9.49
C ILE A 183 -43.08 20.61 8.86
N ILE A 184 -42.04 21.23 8.29
CA ILE A 184 -42.13 22.54 7.63
C ILE A 184 -43.07 22.44 6.43
N LEU A 185 -42.87 21.46 5.55
CA LEU A 185 -43.75 21.22 4.40
C LEU A 185 -45.18 20.93 4.86
N GLY A 186 -45.37 20.05 5.85
CA GLY A 186 -46.69 19.77 6.42
C GLY A 186 -47.38 21.03 6.98
N TYR A 187 -46.64 21.95 7.57
CA TYR A 187 -47.16 23.22 8.04
C TYR A 187 -47.59 24.15 6.89
N PHE A 188 -46.81 24.18 5.80
CA PHE A 188 -47.15 24.95 4.60
C PHE A 188 -48.29 24.32 3.78
N TYR A 189 -48.40 23.00 3.75
CA TYR A 189 -49.46 22.28 3.01
C TYR A 189 -50.79 22.23 3.77
N LYS A 190 -50.81 22.49 5.08
CA LYS A 190 -52.05 22.59 5.88
C LYS A 190 -52.71 23.98 5.77
N LYS A 191 -52.02 24.97 5.19
CA LYS A 191 -52.52 26.33 5.00
C LYS A 191 -52.96 26.55 3.56
#